data_AF-A0A6C0CTJ6-F1
#
_entry.id   AF-A0A6C0CTJ6-F1
#
_cell.length_a   1.000
_cell.length_b   1.000
_cell.length_c   1.000
_cell.angle_alpha   90.00
_cell.angle_beta   90.00
_cell.angle_gamma   90.00
#
_symmetry.space_group_name_H-M   'P 1'
#
loop_
_entity.id
_entity.type
_entity.pdbx_description
1 polymer ?
#
loop_
_entity_poly.entity_id
_entity_poly.type
_entity_poly.pdbx_seq_one_letter_code
_entity_poly.pdbx_strand_id
1 'polypeptide(L)'
;MDFVKNFANIETLAYTLMSILGIVLMVTTYMYILKLERIACQCAEHPYRNFIKNYILFAIGFLVVTTFVPPAMADKLFGANLAVVYKLIQVLYGFATVIFFIYALIYVRYLVKEKCKCSEDIRREVLYYWSIAEIVIIGVVLVLPWISKIVLGSLGVMMTATKDLLSKESVVREAAVNPFKAARKLPSSLNKTIRSFRK
;
A
#
# COMPACT_ATOMS: atom_id res chain seq x y z
N MET A 1 25.15 13.03 -7.28
CA MET A 1 24.88 12.34 -5.98
C MET A 1 24.01 13.19 -5.05
N ASP A 2 24.01 14.51 -5.18
CA ASP A 2 23.25 15.41 -4.29
C ASP A 2 21.73 15.42 -4.56
N PHE A 3 21.31 15.19 -5.81
CA PHE A 3 19.89 15.04 -6.15
C PHE A 3 19.23 13.85 -5.43
N VAL A 4 19.92 12.70 -5.34
CA VAL A 4 19.43 11.49 -4.66
C VAL A 4 19.36 11.67 -3.15
N LYS A 5 20.34 12.35 -2.55
CA LYS A 5 20.34 12.69 -1.13
C LYS A 5 19.21 13.66 -0.77
N ASN A 6 18.99 14.68 -1.60
CA ASN A 6 17.89 15.62 -1.42
C ASN A 6 16.52 14.93 -1.51
N PHE A 7 16.36 13.96 -2.42
CA PHE A 7 15.11 13.20 -2.54
C PHE A 7 14.83 12.33 -1.31
N ALA A 8 15.83 11.59 -0.81
CA ALA A 8 15.69 10.77 0.40
C ALA A 8 15.38 11.60 1.67
N ASN A 9 15.94 12.81 1.75
CA ASN A 9 15.64 13.75 2.84
C ASN A 9 14.19 14.27 2.76
N ILE A 10 13.67 14.52 1.56
CA ILE A 10 12.28 14.94 1.34
C ILE A 10 11.31 13.82 1.72
N GLU A 11 11.57 12.57 1.31
CA GLU A 11 10.73 11.42 1.67
C GLU A 11 10.67 11.20 3.19
N THR A 12 11.82 11.29 3.86
CA THR A 12 11.91 11.14 5.32
C THR A 12 11.17 12.27 6.03
N LEU A 13 11.34 13.53 5.57
CA LEU A 13 10.63 14.68 6.11
C LEU A 13 9.10 14.55 5.95
N ALA A 14 8.65 14.17 4.75
CA ALA A 14 7.23 13.95 4.47
C ALA A 14 6.65 12.84 5.36
N TYR A 15 7.38 11.74 5.53
CA TYR A 15 6.97 10.64 6.41
C TYR A 15 6.82 11.08 7.87
N THR A 16 7.79 11.83 8.40
CA THR A 16 7.74 12.37 9.76
C THR A 16 6.56 13.33 9.94
N LEU A 17 6.33 14.24 8.99
CA LEU A 17 5.19 15.16 9.03
C LEU A 17 3.84 14.44 9.02
N MET A 18 3.68 13.44 8.15
CA MET A 18 2.48 12.61 8.09
C MET A 18 2.27 11.81 9.39
N SER A 19 3.34 11.30 9.99
CA SER A 19 3.28 10.58 11.26
C SER A 19 2.84 11.48 12.41
N ILE A 20 3.37 12.71 12.49
CA ILE A 20 2.95 13.71 13.49
C ILE A 20 1.48 14.07 13.30
N LEU A 21 1.05 14.35 12.07
CA LEU A 21 -0.35 14.63 11.75
C LEU A 21 -1.27 13.47 12.16
N GLY A 22 -0.87 12.24 11.84
CA GLY A 22 -1.58 11.03 12.24
C GLY A 22 -1.70 10.89 13.76
N ILE A 23 -0.62 11.13 14.51
CA ILE A 23 -0.64 11.11 15.98
C ILE A 23 -1.62 12.14 16.53
N VAL A 24 -1.60 13.39 16.04
CA VAL A 24 -2.53 14.44 16.48
C VAL A 24 -3.97 14.00 16.29
N LEU A 25 -4.30 13.41 15.15
CA LEU A 25 -5.66 12.97 14.83
C LEU A 25 -6.10 11.74 15.64
N MET A 26 -5.17 10.84 15.93
CA MET A 26 -5.41 9.73 16.84
C MET A 26 -5.71 10.24 18.26
N VAL A 27 -4.95 11.22 18.76
CA VAL A 27 -5.16 11.83 20.08
C VAL A 27 -6.50 12.57 20.16
N THR A 28 -6.88 13.35 19.14
CA THR A 28 -8.18 14.04 19.14
C THR A 28 -9.35 13.06 19.16
N THR A 29 -9.23 11.95 18.41
CA THR A 29 -10.22 10.87 18.41
C THR A 29 -10.28 10.17 19.78
N TYR A 30 -9.13 9.88 20.39
CA TYR A 30 -9.07 9.29 21.73
C TYR A 30 -9.77 10.18 22.77
N MET A 31 -9.48 11.48 22.74
CA MET A 31 -10.11 12.48 23.62
C MET A 31 -11.62 12.60 23.39
N TYR A 32 -12.09 12.38 22.16
CA TYR A 32 -13.51 12.31 21.86
C TYR A 32 -14.16 11.07 22.49
N ILE A 33 -13.57 9.88 22.30
CA ILE A 33 -14.08 8.64 22.91
C ILE A 33 -14.08 8.73 24.44
N LEU A 34 -13.01 9.26 25.06
CA LEU A 34 -12.96 9.47 26.50
C LEU A 34 -14.04 10.44 27.00
N LYS A 35 -14.36 11.49 26.25
CA LYS A 35 -15.46 12.40 26.60
C LYS A 35 -16.79 11.63 26.65
N LEU A 36 -17.05 10.77 25.66
CA LEU A 36 -18.28 9.95 25.61
C LEU A 36 -18.39 8.99 26.80
N GLU A 37 -17.27 8.40 27.23
CA GLU A 37 -17.20 7.53 28.41
C GLU A 37 -17.43 8.31 29.71
N ARG A 38 -16.80 9.49 29.85
CA ARG A 38 -16.94 10.33 31.05
C ARG A 38 -18.36 10.84 31.30
N ILE A 39 -19.09 11.16 30.23
CA ILE A 39 -20.50 11.59 30.32
C ILE A 39 -21.47 10.42 30.39
N ALA A 40 -20.97 9.17 30.44
CA ALA A 40 -21.75 7.94 30.49
C ALA A 40 -22.86 7.88 29.41
N CYS A 41 -22.53 8.26 28.17
CA CYS A 41 -23.56 8.34 27.15
C CYS A 41 -24.01 6.97 26.64
N GLN A 42 -25.25 6.61 26.96
CA GLN A 42 -25.85 5.31 26.63
C GLN A 42 -25.98 5.07 25.12
N CYS A 43 -26.38 6.08 24.33
CA CYS A 43 -26.50 5.92 22.87
C CYS A 43 -25.16 5.78 22.14
N ALA A 44 -24.04 6.02 22.82
CA ALA A 44 -22.70 5.86 22.27
C ALA A 44 -22.06 4.51 22.64
N GLU A 45 -22.79 3.64 23.35
CA GLU A 45 -22.32 2.32 23.76
C GLU A 45 -22.41 1.34 22.59
N HIS A 46 -21.25 0.91 22.11
CA HIS A 46 -21.12 0.01 20.97
C HIS A 46 -19.82 -0.80 21.09
N PRO A 47 -19.77 -2.08 20.68
CA PRO A 47 -18.55 -2.89 20.74
C PRO A 47 -17.34 -2.26 20.03
N TYR A 48 -17.58 -1.55 18.92
CA TYR A 48 -16.52 -0.84 18.19
C TYR A 48 -15.87 0.30 18.99
N ARG A 49 -16.53 0.88 19.99
CA ARG A 49 -15.95 1.95 20.83
C ARG A 49 -14.68 1.48 21.53
N ASN A 50 -14.74 0.28 22.14
CA ASN A 50 -13.60 -0.30 22.85
C ASN A 50 -12.47 -0.69 21.90
N PHE A 51 -12.81 -1.25 20.73
CA PHE A 51 -11.82 -1.55 19.70
C PHE A 51 -11.10 -0.27 19.23
N ILE A 52 -11.83 0.78 18.88
CA ILE A 52 -11.30 2.07 18.42
C ILE A 52 -10.35 2.64 19.49
N LYS A 53 -10.77 2.65 20.76
CA LYS A 53 -9.97 3.15 21.88
C LYS A 53 -8.63 2.40 22.02
N ASN A 54 -8.67 1.08 22.03
CA ASN A 54 -7.47 0.25 22.22
C ASN A 54 -6.54 0.33 21.01
N TYR A 55 -7.11 0.33 19.80
CA TYR A 55 -6.34 0.47 18.57
C TYR A 55 -5.61 1.82 18.54
N ILE A 56 -6.27 2.92 18.90
CA ILE A 56 -5.62 4.24 18.94
C ILE A 56 -4.39 4.25 19.86
N LEU A 57 -4.51 3.65 21.05
CA LEU A 57 -3.38 3.58 21.99
C LEU A 57 -2.19 2.81 21.40
N PHE A 58 -2.47 1.66 20.77
CA PHE A 58 -1.47 0.89 20.05
C PHE A 58 -0.86 1.68 18.87
N ALA A 59 -1.69 2.34 18.06
CA ALA A 59 -1.27 3.08 16.89
C ALA A 59 -0.39 4.27 17.24
N ILE A 60 -0.68 5.01 18.32
CA ILE A 60 0.18 6.08 18.81
C ILE A 60 1.56 5.52 19.19
N GLY A 61 1.61 4.44 19.97
CA GLY A 61 2.87 3.80 20.33
C GLY A 61 3.67 3.33 19.10
N PHE A 62 2.99 2.70 18.14
CA PHE A 62 3.59 2.27 16.89
C PHE A 62 4.16 3.44 16.08
N LEU A 63 3.37 4.50 15.87
CA LEU A 63 3.78 5.69 15.12
C LEU A 63 4.96 6.41 15.77
N VAL A 64 5.01 6.49 17.10
CA VAL A 64 6.16 7.07 17.81
C VAL A 64 7.42 6.25 17.52
N VAL A 65 7.36 4.92 17.65
CA VAL A 65 8.51 4.04 17.37
C VAL A 65 8.97 4.16 15.92
N THR A 66 8.04 4.14 14.96
CA THR A 66 8.40 4.22 13.53
C THR A 66 8.85 5.61 13.10
N THR A 67 8.49 6.67 13.84
CA THR A 67 8.99 8.03 13.59
C THR A 67 10.49 8.12 13.88
N PHE A 68 10.99 7.46 14.93
CA PHE A 68 12.43 7.42 15.24
C PHE A 68 13.20 6.41 14.37
N VAL A 69 12.52 5.39 13.86
CA VAL A 69 13.12 4.33 13.06
C VAL A 69 12.41 4.25 11.70
N PRO A 70 12.73 5.16 10.76
CA PRO A 70 12.13 5.12 9.44
C PRO A 70 12.61 3.89 8.64
N PRO A 71 11.79 3.37 7.71
CA PRO A 71 12.10 2.16 6.96
C PRO A 71 13.42 2.26 6.15
N ALA A 72 13.80 3.46 5.71
CA ALA A 72 15.06 3.70 5.00
C ALA A 72 16.32 3.49 5.88
N MET A 73 16.19 3.62 7.19
CA MET A 73 17.29 3.39 8.15
C MET A 73 17.28 1.96 8.70
N ALA A 74 16.15 1.26 8.64
CA ALA A 74 15.99 -0.09 9.19
C ALA A 74 16.99 -1.10 8.59
N ASP A 75 17.23 -1.04 7.29
CA ASP A 75 18.18 -1.94 6.60
C ASP A 75 19.62 -1.77 7.12
N LYS A 76 20.00 -0.57 7.58
CA LYS A 76 21.34 -0.26 8.12
C LYS A 76 21.49 -0.58 9.61
N LEU A 77 20.42 -0.42 10.38
CA LEU A 77 20.42 -0.60 11.84
C LEU A 77 20.29 -2.06 12.27
N PHE A 78 19.44 -2.84 11.60
CA PHE A 78 19.09 -4.20 12.05
C PHE A 78 19.64 -5.32 11.16
N GLY A 79 20.21 -4.98 9.99
CA GLY A 79 20.64 -5.95 9.00
C GLY A 79 19.48 -6.55 8.20
N ALA A 80 19.82 -7.28 7.11
CA ALA A 80 18.86 -7.67 6.08
C ALA A 80 17.66 -8.50 6.59
N ASN A 81 17.90 -9.48 7.46
CA ASN A 81 16.85 -10.38 7.93
C ASN A 81 15.83 -9.68 8.84
N LEU A 82 16.29 -8.84 9.78
CA LEU A 82 15.41 -8.11 10.69
C LEU A 82 14.68 -6.96 9.98
N ALA A 83 15.30 -6.35 8.97
CA ALA A 83 14.63 -5.32 8.19
C ALA A 83 13.42 -5.85 7.39
N VAL A 84 13.48 -7.09 6.92
CA VAL A 84 12.33 -7.77 6.30
C VAL A 84 11.20 -7.96 7.31
N VAL A 85 11.51 -8.41 8.53
CA VAL A 85 10.52 -8.56 9.60
C VAL A 85 9.89 -7.22 9.97
N TYR A 86 10.69 -6.16 10.10
CA TYR A 86 10.18 -4.81 10.35
C TYR A 86 9.22 -4.33 9.26
N LYS A 87 9.58 -4.52 7.97
CA LYS A 87 8.72 -4.19 6.83
C LYS A 87 7.41 -5.00 6.86
N LEU A 88 7.47 -6.28 7.24
CA LEU A 88 6.27 -7.11 7.38
C LEU A 88 5.34 -6.59 8.48
N ILE A 89 5.88 -6.18 9.62
CA ILE A 89 5.11 -5.58 10.72
C ILE A 89 4.43 -4.29 10.25
N GLN A 90 5.12 -3.44 9.49
CA GLN A 90 4.53 -2.22 8.92
C GLN A 90 3.37 -2.51 7.97
N VAL A 91 3.48 -3.57 7.15
CA VAL A 91 2.39 -4.01 6.28
C VAL A 91 1.18 -4.49 7.09
N LEU A 92 1.41 -5.31 8.12
CA LEU A 92 0.34 -5.76 9.03
C LEU A 92 -0.32 -4.59 9.75
N TYR A 93 0.46 -3.61 10.20
CA TYR A 93 -0.05 -2.37 10.75
C TYR A 93 -0.96 -1.65 9.75
N GLY A 94 -0.53 -1.49 8.50
CA GLY A 94 -1.33 -0.88 7.43
C GLY A 94 -2.70 -1.56 7.24
N PHE A 95 -2.75 -2.90 7.24
CA PHE A 95 -4.02 -3.63 7.18
C PHE A 95 -4.90 -3.39 8.41
N ALA A 96 -4.31 -3.39 9.62
CA ALA A 96 -5.05 -3.09 10.84
C ALA A 96 -5.59 -1.65 10.83
N THR A 97 -4.86 -0.70 10.25
CA THR A 97 -5.29 0.70 10.06
C THR A 97 -6.51 0.81 9.16
N VAL A 98 -6.58 0.03 8.08
CA VAL A 98 -7.77 -0.01 7.21
C VAL A 98 -8.99 -0.51 7.99
N ILE A 99 -8.84 -1.60 8.74
CA ILE A 99 -9.92 -2.15 9.58
C ILE A 99 -10.39 -1.11 10.61
N PHE A 100 -9.44 -0.40 11.22
CA PHE A 100 -9.75 0.70 12.14
C PHE A 100 -10.62 1.78 11.50
N PHE A 101 -10.23 2.30 10.32
CA PHE A 101 -11.02 3.34 9.66
C PHE A 101 -12.41 2.85 9.23
N ILE A 102 -12.54 1.58 8.83
CA ILE A 102 -13.84 0.97 8.54
C ILE A 102 -14.72 0.96 9.80
N TYR A 103 -14.19 0.48 10.93
CA TYR A 103 -14.95 0.44 12.18
C TYR A 103 -15.25 1.84 12.74
N ALA A 104 -14.33 2.79 12.58
CA ALA A 104 -14.56 4.19 12.91
C ALA A 104 -15.73 4.77 12.09
N LEU A 105 -15.79 4.52 10.78
CA LEU A 105 -16.90 4.95 9.93
C LEU A 105 -18.23 4.31 10.32
N ILE A 106 -18.24 3.00 10.58
CA ILE A 106 -19.45 2.30 11.01
C ILE A 106 -19.94 2.87 12.34
N TYR A 107 -19.02 3.09 13.28
CA TYR A 107 -19.34 3.67 14.58
C TYR A 107 -19.91 5.10 14.46
N VAL A 108 -19.27 5.97 13.66
CA VAL A 108 -19.78 7.33 13.46
C VAL A 108 -21.15 7.32 12.77
N ARG A 109 -21.36 6.48 11.75
CA ARG A 109 -22.66 6.33 11.09
C ARG A 109 -23.74 5.83 12.04
N TYR A 110 -23.40 4.90 12.93
CA TYR A 110 -24.30 4.44 13.98
C TYR A 110 -24.73 5.62 14.89
N LEU A 111 -23.78 6.41 15.39
CA LEU A 111 -24.09 7.57 16.24
C LEU A 111 -25.00 8.60 15.57
N VAL A 112 -24.79 8.84 14.26
CA VAL A 112 -25.63 9.76 13.46
C VAL A 112 -27.02 9.17 13.25
N LYS A 113 -27.11 7.86 12.95
CA LYS A 113 -28.38 7.17 12.73
C LYS A 113 -29.26 7.18 13.98
N GLU A 114 -28.66 6.96 15.15
CA GLU A 114 -29.35 7.00 16.45
C GLU A 114 -29.63 8.43 16.96
N LYS A 115 -29.27 9.48 16.19
CA LYS A 115 -29.45 10.89 16.56
C LYS A 115 -28.91 11.21 17.97
N CYS A 116 -27.75 10.63 18.28
CA CYS A 116 -27.17 10.66 19.62
C CYS A 116 -26.63 12.07 19.95
N LYS A 117 -27.45 12.92 20.60
CA LYS A 117 -27.15 14.33 20.91
C LYS A 117 -25.90 14.53 21.78
N CYS A 118 -25.66 13.63 22.73
CA CYS A 118 -24.47 13.69 23.61
C CYS A 118 -23.13 13.56 22.82
N SER A 119 -23.20 12.99 21.62
CA SER A 119 -22.07 12.71 20.74
C SER A 119 -21.88 13.80 19.68
N GLU A 120 -22.74 14.81 19.70
CA GLU A 120 -22.64 15.96 18.82
C GLU A 120 -21.40 16.78 19.19
N ASP A 121 -20.38 16.65 18.34
CA ASP A 121 -19.08 17.25 18.51
C ASP A 121 -18.41 17.36 17.15
N ILE A 122 -17.70 18.46 16.90
CA ILE A 122 -16.95 18.68 15.64
C ILE A 122 -15.94 17.55 15.38
N ARG A 123 -15.41 16.92 16.44
CA ARG A 123 -14.47 15.79 16.34
C ARG A 123 -15.08 14.56 15.66
N ARG A 124 -16.40 14.37 15.75
CA ARG A 124 -17.11 13.28 15.08
C ARG A 124 -17.10 13.47 13.57
N GLU A 125 -17.33 14.69 13.11
CA GLU A 125 -17.32 15.04 11.69
C GLU A 125 -15.90 14.97 11.12
N VAL A 126 -14.91 15.49 11.85
CA VAL A 126 -13.50 15.37 11.50
C VAL A 126 -13.11 13.90 11.35
N LEU A 127 -13.46 13.03 12.31
CA LEU A 127 -13.20 11.59 12.23
C LEU A 127 -13.86 10.95 11.00
N TYR A 128 -15.10 11.35 10.67
CA TYR A 128 -15.81 10.82 9.50
C TYR A 128 -15.09 11.13 8.19
N TYR A 129 -14.82 12.42 7.93
CA TYR A 129 -14.16 12.85 6.69
C TYR A 129 -12.73 12.33 6.60
N TRP A 130 -12.01 12.34 7.73
CA TRP A 130 -10.67 11.80 7.82
C TRP A 130 -10.63 10.31 7.47
N SER A 131 -11.56 9.51 8.02
CA SER A 131 -11.61 8.08 7.75
C SER A 131 -11.89 7.76 6.27
N ILE A 132 -12.74 8.55 5.61
CA ILE A 132 -12.98 8.41 4.15
C ILE A 132 -11.71 8.75 3.37
N ALA A 133 -11.08 9.88 3.68
CA ALA A 133 -9.87 10.33 3.01
C ALA A 133 -8.74 9.30 3.13
N GLU A 134 -8.51 8.76 4.33
CA GLU A 134 -7.48 7.74 4.58
C GLU A 134 -7.76 6.43 3.85
N ILE A 135 -9.00 5.94 3.84
CA ILE A 135 -9.33 4.72 3.07
C ILE A 135 -9.02 4.91 1.58
N VAL A 136 -9.32 6.09 1.01
CA VAL A 136 -9.01 6.40 -0.39
C VAL A 136 -7.50 6.48 -0.60
N ILE A 137 -6.77 7.19 0.26
CA ILE A 137 -5.30 7.33 0.17
C ILE A 137 -4.63 5.95 0.25
N ILE A 138 -5.00 5.12 1.23
CA ILE A 138 -4.46 3.77 1.38
C ILE A 138 -4.79 2.93 0.14
N GLY A 139 -6.02 3.03 -0.39
CA GLY A 139 -6.40 2.34 -1.62
C GLY A 139 -5.50 2.73 -2.81
N VAL A 140 -5.24 4.02 -3.00
CA VAL A 140 -4.36 4.54 -4.05
C VAL A 140 -2.91 4.08 -3.85
N VAL A 141 -2.38 4.22 -2.62
CA VAL A 141 -1.02 3.82 -2.27
C VAL A 141 -0.80 2.32 -2.41
N LEU A 142 -1.82 1.50 -2.14
CA LEU A 142 -1.75 0.05 -2.36
C LEU A 142 -1.82 -0.30 -3.84
N VAL A 143 -2.59 0.40 -4.67
CA VAL A 143 -2.79 0.02 -6.09
C VAL A 143 -1.67 0.54 -7.00
N LEU A 144 -1.21 1.78 -6.81
CA LEU A 144 -0.24 2.42 -7.70
C LEU A 144 1.09 1.65 -7.87
N PRO A 145 1.73 1.12 -6.81
CA PRO A 145 2.96 0.34 -6.95
C PRO A 145 2.75 -0.91 -7.79
N TRP A 146 1.62 -1.60 -7.64
CA TRP A 146 1.31 -2.78 -8.44
C TRP A 146 1.15 -2.45 -9.92
N ILE A 147 0.43 -1.37 -10.24
CA ILE A 147 0.32 -0.87 -11.62
C ILE A 147 1.71 -0.56 -12.17
N SER A 148 2.55 0.15 -11.41
CA SER A 148 3.91 0.51 -11.86
C SER A 148 4.77 -0.72 -12.16
N LYS A 149 4.71 -1.77 -11.34
CA LYS A 149 5.46 -3.01 -11.54
C LYS A 149 4.96 -3.78 -12.76
N ILE A 150 3.65 -3.82 -13.00
CA ILE A 150 3.06 -4.48 -14.17
C ILE A 150 3.47 -3.75 -15.46
N VAL A 151 3.37 -2.42 -15.48
CA VAL A 151 3.74 -1.60 -16.65
C VAL A 151 5.24 -1.66 -16.93
N LEU A 152 6.09 -1.56 -15.91
CA LEU A 152 7.53 -1.68 -16.08
C LEU A 152 7.95 -3.10 -16.47
N GLY A 153 7.28 -4.12 -15.93
CA GLY A 153 7.51 -5.52 -16.28
C GLY A 153 7.17 -5.81 -17.75
N SER A 154 6.03 -5.34 -18.24
CA SER A 154 5.62 -5.52 -19.63
C SER A 154 6.54 -4.78 -20.61
N LEU A 155 7.01 -3.59 -20.25
CA LEU A 155 7.99 -2.84 -21.04
C LEU A 155 9.35 -3.58 -21.12
N GLY A 156 9.78 -4.20 -20.01
CA GLY A 156 10.98 -5.04 -19.98
C GLY A 156 10.91 -6.21 -20.96
N VAL A 157 9.77 -6.90 -21.03
CA VAL A 157 9.53 -8.01 -21.97
C VAL A 157 9.59 -7.52 -23.42
N MET A 158 8.93 -6.40 -23.74
CA MET A 158 9.02 -5.81 -25.08
C MET A 158 10.46 -5.45 -25.45
N MET A 159 11.21 -4.80 -24.56
CA MET A 159 12.60 -4.43 -24.81
C MET A 159 13.48 -5.65 -25.07
N THR A 160 13.26 -6.78 -24.37
CA THR A 160 13.97 -8.03 -24.68
C THR A 160 13.57 -8.63 -26.01
N ALA A 161 12.28 -8.58 -26.37
CA ALA A 161 11.80 -9.07 -27.65
C ALA A 161 12.33 -8.23 -28.83
N THR A 162 12.34 -6.90 -28.70
CA THR A 162 12.92 -6.00 -29.71
C THR A 162 14.42 -6.23 -29.87
N LYS A 163 15.16 -6.43 -28.77
CA LYS A 163 16.60 -6.77 -28.83
C LYS A 163 16.84 -8.12 -29.52
N ASP A 164 16.02 -9.13 -29.23
CA ASP A 164 16.15 -10.44 -29.89
C ASP A 164 15.84 -10.34 -31.40
N LEU A 165 14.84 -9.55 -31.80
CA LEU A 165 14.51 -9.28 -33.20
C LEU A 165 15.61 -8.52 -33.94
N LEU A 166 16.20 -7.50 -33.31
CA LEU A 166 17.34 -6.77 -33.89
C LEU A 166 18.58 -7.67 -34.01
N SER A 167 18.83 -8.55 -33.05
CA SER A 167 19.95 -9.50 -33.12
C SER A 167 19.77 -10.55 -34.22
N LYS A 168 18.52 -10.81 -34.63
CA LYS A 168 18.15 -11.80 -35.65
C LYS A 168 17.68 -11.15 -36.96
N GLU A 169 17.95 -9.86 -37.17
CA GLU A 169 17.46 -9.11 -38.33
C GLU A 169 17.83 -9.79 -39.67
N SER A 170 19.03 -10.38 -39.78
CA SER A 170 19.47 -11.14 -40.96
C SER A 170 18.60 -12.38 -41.21
N VAL A 171 18.20 -13.09 -40.16
CA VAL A 171 17.34 -14.29 -40.24
C VAL A 171 15.89 -13.91 -40.53
N VAL A 172 15.39 -12.80 -39.97
CA VAL A 172 14.04 -12.28 -40.22
C VAL A 172 13.91 -11.75 -41.64
N ARG A 173 14.91 -11.03 -42.16
CA ARG A 173 14.96 -10.61 -43.57
C ARG A 173 15.04 -11.81 -44.50
N GLU A 174 15.85 -12.83 -44.19
CA GLU A 174 15.94 -14.04 -45.02
C GLU A 174 14.63 -14.85 -45.00
N ALA A 175 13.92 -14.88 -43.87
CA ALA A 175 12.58 -15.49 -43.76
C ALA A 175 11.49 -14.69 -44.48
N ALA A 176 11.56 -13.36 -44.48
CA ALA A 176 10.62 -12.49 -45.18
C ALA A 176 10.79 -12.57 -46.71
N VAL A 177 12.03 -12.68 -47.19
CA VAL A 177 12.34 -12.76 -48.63
C VAL A 177 12.13 -14.18 -49.18
N ASN A 178 12.30 -15.22 -48.36
CA ASN A 178 12.08 -16.61 -48.76
C ASN A 178 11.53 -17.48 -47.60
N PRO A 179 10.21 -17.45 -47.35
CA PRO A 179 9.60 -18.14 -46.21
C PRO A 179 9.81 -19.66 -46.26
N PHE A 180 9.83 -20.24 -47.47
CA PHE A 180 10.07 -21.68 -47.67
C PHE A 180 11.52 -22.10 -47.40
N LYS A 181 12.51 -21.21 -47.62
CA LYS A 181 13.93 -21.52 -47.38
C LYS A 181 14.28 -21.40 -45.90
N ALA A 182 13.68 -20.43 -45.19
CA ALA A 182 13.78 -20.32 -43.74
C ALA A 182 13.05 -21.45 -43.01
N ALA A 183 11.88 -21.89 -43.49
CA ALA A 183 11.18 -23.05 -42.94
C ALA A 183 12.00 -24.35 -43.05
N ARG A 184 12.86 -24.47 -44.07
CA ARG A 184 13.79 -25.61 -44.22
C ARG A 184 14.97 -25.60 -43.24
N LYS A 185 15.30 -24.43 -42.66
CA LYS A 185 16.35 -24.25 -41.63
C LYS A 185 15.82 -24.28 -40.19
N LEU A 186 14.52 -24.56 -39.98
CA LEU A 186 13.95 -24.68 -38.64
C LEU A 186 14.69 -25.76 -37.83
N PRO A 187 15.12 -25.46 -36.59
CA PRO A 187 15.84 -26.43 -35.78
C PRO A 187 14.95 -27.65 -35.50
N SER A 188 15.55 -28.84 -35.50
CA SER A 188 14.87 -30.14 -35.39
C SER A 188 14.03 -30.31 -34.10
N SER A 189 14.19 -29.42 -33.12
CA SER A 189 13.37 -29.35 -31.90
C SER A 189 11.91 -28.94 -32.16
N LEU A 190 11.66 -28.08 -33.15
CA LEU A 190 10.30 -27.68 -33.54
C LEU A 190 9.58 -28.77 -34.34
N ASN A 191 10.33 -29.54 -35.13
CA ASN A 191 9.77 -30.65 -35.92
C ASN A 191 9.29 -31.81 -35.02
N LYS A 192 9.96 -32.03 -33.88
CA LYS A 192 9.49 -32.96 -32.84
C LYS A 192 8.20 -32.48 -32.18
N THR A 193 8.09 -31.18 -31.89
CA THR A 193 6.91 -30.58 -31.24
C THR A 193 5.68 -30.57 -32.16
N ILE A 194 5.85 -30.33 -33.46
CA ILE A 194 4.73 -30.37 -34.42
C ILE A 194 4.24 -31.81 -34.65
N ARG A 195 5.14 -32.80 -34.64
CA ARG A 195 4.74 -34.22 -34.74
C ARG A 195 3.97 -34.71 -33.52
N SER A 196 4.20 -34.16 -32.32
CA SER A 196 3.43 -34.55 -31.12
C SER A 196 2.01 -33.99 -31.10
N PHE A 197 1.72 -32.92 -31.85
CA PHE A 197 0.36 -32.37 -32.02
C PHE A 197 -0.45 -33.04 -33.14
N ARG A 198 0.17 -33.92 -33.95
CA ARG A 198 -0.49 -34.66 -35.04
C ARG A 198 -0.87 -36.11 -34.64
N LYS A 199 -0.89 -36.41 -33.34
CA LYS A 199 -1.44 -37.67 -32.81
C LYS A 199 -2.74 -37.38 -32.07
#